data_AF-A0AA35I6Y0-F1
#
_entry.id   AF-A0AA35I6Y0-F1
#
_cell.length_a   1.000
_cell.length_b   1.000
_cell.length_c   1.000
_cell.angle_alpha   90.00
_cell.angle_beta   90.00
_cell.angle_gamma   90.00
#
_symmetry.space_group_name_H-M   'P 1'
#
loop_
_entity.id
_entity.type
_entity.pdbx_description
1 polymer ?
#
loop_
_entity_poly.entity_id
_entity_poly.type
_entity_poly.pdbx_seq_one_letter_code
_entity_poly.pdbx_strand_id
1 'polypeptide(L)'
;MQATWWEKTVEYGFILRLNAAGRLDFAAPIAGRHERSSGDGIFGKDKKLVLVEFKRDKSEIAAEKTIFTDYDAAANQLNHYNHHWIVYGGLTNEQKLGLGNQKYFDPNARSADLADILSMGITHPEFMNYLEQLQYYRSADGRGGGGHVSPESMLTVLGVSPSGKLVGSLSLEQYKHELKPAPPAPRNSPNSSPSLRPRGM
;
A
#
# COMPACT_ATOMS: atom_id res chain seq x y z
N MET A 1 -23.83 4.08 24.56
CA MET A 1 -22.64 4.43 23.75
C MET A 1 -22.86 3.88 22.36
N GLN A 2 -22.84 4.71 21.32
CA GLN A 2 -22.80 4.20 19.95
C GLN A 2 -21.37 3.73 19.67
N ALA A 3 -21.21 2.60 18.99
CA ALA A 3 -19.90 2.12 18.58
C ALA A 3 -19.30 3.09 17.56
N THR A 4 -18.15 3.69 17.87
CA THR A 4 -17.39 4.52 16.93
C THR A 4 -16.24 3.69 16.38
N TRP A 5 -16.05 3.69 15.07
CA TRP A 5 -14.90 3.09 14.41
C TRP A 5 -14.24 4.09 13.46
N TRP A 6 -13.02 3.76 13.04
CA TRP A 6 -12.22 4.55 12.11
C TRP A 6 -11.96 3.73 10.85
N GLU A 7 -11.48 4.37 9.79
CA GLU A 7 -11.03 3.69 8.57
C GLU A 7 -10.04 2.56 8.87
N LYS A 8 -9.08 2.80 9.76
CA LYS A 8 -8.13 1.76 10.22
C LYS A 8 -8.82 0.55 10.88
N THR A 9 -9.95 0.77 11.56
CA THR A 9 -10.75 -0.32 12.13
C THR A 9 -11.37 -1.19 11.04
N VAL A 10 -11.80 -0.58 9.93
CA VAL A 10 -12.34 -1.27 8.74
C VAL A 10 -11.24 -2.10 8.07
N GLU A 11 -10.06 -1.52 7.87
CA GLU A 11 -8.87 -2.22 7.34
C GLU A 11 -8.51 -3.45 8.18
N TYR A 12 -8.39 -3.30 9.50
CA TYR A 12 -8.09 -4.44 10.39
C TYR A 12 -9.19 -5.50 10.37
N GLY A 13 -10.46 -5.09 10.35
CA GLY A 13 -11.58 -6.02 10.21
C GLY A 13 -11.49 -6.83 8.92
N PHE A 14 -11.13 -6.18 7.81
CA PHE A 14 -10.94 -6.83 6.52
C PHE A 14 -9.79 -7.84 6.55
N ILE A 15 -8.62 -7.45 7.07
CA ILE A 15 -7.44 -8.33 7.20
C ILE A 15 -7.79 -9.56 8.04
N LEU A 16 -8.44 -9.37 9.20
CA LEU A 16 -8.85 -10.47 10.08
C LEU A 16 -9.84 -11.41 9.38
N ARG A 17 -10.78 -10.87 8.60
CA ARG A 17 -11.73 -11.67 7.82
C ARG A 17 -11.03 -12.52 6.75
N LEU A 18 -10.08 -11.94 6.01
CA LEU A 18 -9.32 -12.66 4.99
C LEU A 18 -8.44 -13.76 5.59
N ASN A 19 -7.76 -13.46 6.70
CA ASN A 19 -6.92 -14.41 7.41
C ASN A 19 -7.74 -15.58 7.97
N ALA A 20 -8.89 -15.29 8.61
CA ALA A 20 -9.78 -16.32 9.14
C ALA A 20 -10.33 -17.25 8.04
N ALA A 21 -10.49 -16.74 6.82
CA ALA A 21 -10.91 -17.52 5.67
C ALA A 21 -9.77 -18.30 4.99
N GLY A 22 -8.51 -18.13 5.42
CA GLY A 22 -7.33 -18.73 4.78
C GLY A 22 -7.11 -18.22 3.35
N ARG A 23 -7.56 -16.98 3.05
CA ARG A 23 -7.52 -16.39 1.70
C ARG A 23 -6.41 -15.35 1.52
N LEU A 24 -5.63 -15.04 2.55
CA LEU A 24 -4.60 -14.01 2.52
C LEU A 24 -3.20 -14.63 2.42
N ASP A 25 -2.54 -14.49 1.27
CA ASP A 25 -1.11 -14.84 1.15
C ASP A 25 -0.22 -13.61 1.40
N PHE A 26 -0.71 -12.42 1.03
CA PHE A 26 0.06 -11.18 1.04
C PHE A 26 -0.84 -9.97 1.34
N ALA A 27 -0.37 -9.07 2.19
CA ALA A 27 -0.92 -7.73 2.37
C ALA A 27 0.24 -6.74 2.47
N ALA A 28 0.25 -5.73 1.61
CA ALA A 28 1.15 -4.59 1.71
C ALA A 28 0.30 -3.32 1.90
N PRO A 29 0.39 -2.66 3.08
CA PRO A 29 -0.16 -1.33 3.22
C PRO A 29 0.60 -0.39 2.29
N ILE A 30 -0.12 0.45 1.57
CA ILE A 30 0.48 1.57 0.86
C ILE A 30 0.53 2.71 1.88
N ALA A 31 1.71 3.28 2.14
CA ALA A 31 1.89 4.31 3.17
C ALA A 31 2.63 5.55 2.61
N GLY A 32 2.28 6.75 3.09
CA GLY A 32 3.02 7.99 2.83
C GLY A 32 2.63 8.69 1.53
N ARG A 33 3.59 9.33 0.83
CA ARG A 33 3.33 10.02 -0.45
C ARG A 33 2.75 9.10 -1.54
N HIS A 34 2.81 7.79 -1.34
CA HIS A 34 2.29 6.75 -2.21
C HIS A 34 0.80 6.41 -1.95
N GLU A 35 0.22 6.76 -0.78
CA GLU A 35 -1.20 6.49 -0.42
C GLU A 35 -2.18 7.19 -1.36
N ARG A 36 -1.85 8.40 -1.85
CA ARG A 36 -2.83 9.22 -2.58
C ARG A 36 -2.93 8.96 -4.08
N SER A 37 -2.08 8.11 -4.64
CA SER A 37 -2.05 7.84 -6.09
C SER A 37 -2.57 6.46 -6.48
N SER A 38 -2.65 5.51 -5.54
CA SER A 38 -2.79 4.10 -5.91
C SER A 38 -3.71 3.27 -5.01
N GLY A 39 -4.35 3.83 -3.97
CA GLY A 39 -5.20 3.11 -3.00
C GLY A 39 -4.54 2.89 -1.64
N ASP A 40 -5.27 2.37 -0.66
CA ASP A 40 -4.78 2.19 0.72
C ASP A 40 -3.97 0.91 0.94
N GLY A 41 -4.27 -0.16 0.21
CA GLY A 41 -3.55 -1.43 0.38
C GLY A 41 -3.62 -2.37 -0.83
N ILE A 42 -2.53 -3.11 -1.04
CA ILE A 42 -2.44 -4.19 -2.01
C ILE A 42 -2.55 -5.52 -1.27
N PHE A 43 -3.47 -6.36 -1.73
CA PHE A 43 -3.70 -7.69 -1.17
C PHE A 43 -3.49 -8.74 -2.24
N GLY A 44 -2.96 -9.91 -1.84
CA GLY A 44 -2.59 -10.95 -2.78
C GLY A 44 -2.99 -12.35 -2.34
N LYS A 45 -3.39 -13.15 -3.34
CA LYS A 45 -3.68 -14.58 -3.22
C LYS A 45 -3.32 -15.28 -4.53
N ASP A 46 -2.56 -16.37 -4.47
CA ASP A 46 -2.25 -17.21 -5.64
C ASP A 46 -1.65 -16.43 -6.83
N LYS A 47 -0.71 -15.51 -6.53
CA LYS A 47 -0.04 -14.58 -7.48
C LYS A 47 -0.95 -13.54 -8.13
N LYS A 48 -2.20 -13.41 -7.67
CA LYS A 48 -3.11 -12.34 -8.07
C LYS A 48 -3.04 -11.20 -7.06
N LEU A 49 -3.19 -9.98 -7.56
CA LEU A 49 -3.18 -8.75 -6.78
C LEU A 49 -4.55 -8.06 -6.87
N VAL A 50 -4.98 -7.54 -5.73
CA VAL A 50 -6.19 -6.73 -5.55
C VAL A 50 -5.77 -5.42 -4.91
N LEU A 51 -6.34 -4.34 -5.41
CA LEU A 51 -6.23 -3.03 -4.82
C LEU A 51 -7.48 -2.71 -3.99
N VAL A 52 -7.28 -2.24 -2.76
CA VAL A 52 -8.37 -1.92 -1.85
C VAL A 52 -8.20 -0.50 -1.31
N GLU A 53 -9.28 0.26 -1.41
CA GLU A 53 -9.51 1.52 -0.72
C GLU A 53 -10.42 1.26 0.49
N PHE A 54 -10.03 1.73 1.67
CA PHE A 54 -10.83 1.65 2.88
C PHE A 54 -11.55 2.96 3.12
N LYS A 55 -12.79 2.88 3.62
CA LYS A 55 -13.53 4.05 4.10
C LYS A 55 -14.14 3.77 5.45
N ARG A 56 -14.25 4.79 6.32
CA ARG A 56 -14.92 4.61 7.61
C ARG A 56 -16.38 4.20 7.39
N ASP A 57 -17.06 4.86 6.45
CA ASP A 57 -18.45 4.59 6.11
C ASP A 57 -18.73 4.75 4.61
N LYS A 58 -19.83 4.13 4.15
CA LYS A 58 -20.27 4.21 2.76
C LYS A 58 -20.46 5.65 2.25
N SER A 59 -20.81 6.58 3.13
CA SER A 59 -20.97 8.00 2.81
C SER A 59 -19.69 8.67 2.31
N GLU A 60 -18.52 8.18 2.72
CA GLU A 60 -17.23 8.78 2.33
C GLU A 60 -16.80 8.40 0.92
N ILE A 61 -17.42 7.41 0.30
CA ILE A 61 -17.12 6.95 -1.07
C ILE A 61 -17.32 8.06 -2.09
N ALA A 62 -18.28 8.96 -1.87
CA ALA A 62 -18.55 10.04 -2.82
C ALA A 62 -17.36 10.99 -2.99
N ALA A 63 -16.53 11.14 -1.94
CA ALA A 63 -15.34 11.99 -1.99
C ALA A 63 -14.25 11.42 -2.90
N GLU A 64 -14.20 10.10 -3.11
CA GLU A 64 -13.24 9.47 -4.02
C GLU A 64 -13.33 10.00 -5.45
N LYS A 65 -14.54 10.33 -5.90
CA LYS A 65 -14.72 10.86 -7.26
C LYS A 65 -14.01 12.19 -7.47
N THR A 66 -13.82 12.96 -6.39
CA THR A 66 -13.25 14.31 -6.46
C THR A 66 -11.74 14.33 -6.69
N ILE A 67 -11.06 13.19 -6.54
CA ILE A 67 -9.61 13.08 -6.72
C ILE A 67 -9.21 12.87 -8.20
N PHE A 68 -10.19 12.74 -9.10
CA PHE A 68 -9.96 12.56 -10.53
C PHE A 68 -10.12 13.89 -11.27
N THR A 69 -9.30 14.09 -12.31
CA THR A 69 -9.49 15.19 -13.27
C THR A 69 -10.72 14.94 -14.14
N ASP A 70 -10.94 13.68 -14.52
CA ASP A 70 -12.10 13.18 -15.24
C ASP A 70 -12.45 11.77 -14.74
N TYR A 71 -13.37 11.70 -13.78
CA TYR A 71 -13.81 10.42 -13.19
C TYR A 71 -14.52 9.53 -14.21
N ASP A 72 -15.33 10.10 -15.10
CA ASP A 72 -16.14 9.32 -16.04
C ASP A 72 -15.24 8.70 -17.12
N ALA A 73 -14.23 9.44 -17.61
CA ALA A 73 -13.21 8.87 -18.50
C ALA A 73 -12.41 7.75 -17.81
N ALA A 74 -12.01 7.96 -16.54
CA ALA A 74 -11.33 6.94 -15.75
C ALA A 74 -12.19 5.68 -15.61
N ALA A 75 -13.48 5.84 -15.26
CA ALA A 75 -14.42 4.73 -15.13
C ALA A 75 -14.61 3.98 -16.46
N ASN A 76 -14.78 4.69 -17.57
CA ASN A 76 -14.90 4.07 -18.90
C ASN A 76 -13.67 3.24 -19.25
N GLN A 77 -12.48 3.75 -18.95
CA GLN A 77 -11.22 3.06 -19.24
C GLN A 77 -10.98 1.89 -18.29
N LEU A 78 -11.27 2.03 -17.00
CA LEU A 78 -10.75 1.16 -15.95
C LEU A 78 -11.79 0.22 -15.32
N ASN A 79 -13.09 0.46 -15.51
CA ASN A 79 -14.13 -0.36 -14.87
C ASN A 79 -14.17 -1.80 -15.39
N HIS A 80 -13.54 -2.14 -16.52
CA HIS A 80 -13.48 -3.54 -16.96
C HIS A 80 -12.59 -4.41 -16.06
N TYR A 81 -11.66 -3.81 -15.30
CA TYR A 81 -10.83 -4.50 -14.33
C TYR A 81 -11.61 -4.89 -13.07
N ASN A 82 -11.45 -6.12 -12.58
CA ASN A 82 -12.23 -6.65 -11.43
C ASN A 82 -11.50 -6.64 -10.09
N HIS A 83 -10.31 -6.04 -10.02
CA HIS A 83 -9.40 -6.17 -8.88
C HIS A 83 -9.31 -4.91 -8.00
N HIS A 84 -10.03 -3.83 -8.31
CA HIS A 84 -10.02 -2.59 -7.51
C HIS A 84 -11.36 -2.41 -6.77
N TRP A 85 -11.29 -2.41 -5.45
CA TRP A 85 -12.43 -2.47 -4.55
C TRP A 85 -12.39 -1.36 -3.50
N ILE A 86 -13.58 -0.99 -3.02
CA ILE A 86 -13.76 -0.16 -1.83
C ILE A 86 -14.38 -1.03 -0.74
N VAL A 87 -13.77 -1.05 0.45
CA VAL A 87 -14.28 -1.72 1.64
C VAL A 87 -14.61 -0.66 2.70
N TYR A 88 -15.81 -0.75 3.28
CA TYR A 88 -16.30 0.29 4.19
C TYR A 88 -16.99 -0.29 5.42
N GLY A 89 -16.98 0.47 6.51
CA GLY A 89 -17.71 0.12 7.72
C GLY A 89 -19.22 0.39 7.61
N GLY A 90 -19.99 -0.36 8.37
CA GLY A 90 -21.43 -0.17 8.55
C GLY A 90 -21.93 -0.89 9.80
N LEU A 91 -23.17 -0.62 10.21
CA LEU A 91 -23.80 -1.38 11.29
C LEU A 91 -24.46 -2.65 10.74
N THR A 92 -24.24 -3.77 11.41
CA THR A 92 -25.07 -4.96 11.23
C THR A 92 -26.42 -4.79 11.93
N ASN A 93 -27.35 -5.73 11.70
CA ASN A 93 -28.64 -5.75 12.38
C ASN A 93 -28.49 -5.81 13.91
N GLU A 94 -27.40 -6.42 14.41
CA GLU A 94 -27.05 -6.55 15.82
C GLU A 94 -26.34 -5.31 16.39
N GLN A 95 -26.30 -4.19 15.66
CA GLN A 95 -25.64 -2.94 16.06
C GLN A 95 -24.13 -3.11 16.33
N LYS A 96 -23.47 -4.00 15.58
CA LYS A 96 -22.02 -4.21 15.60
C LYS A 96 -21.40 -3.68 14.32
N LEU A 97 -20.08 -3.46 14.34
CA LEU A 97 -19.32 -3.17 13.14
C LEU A 97 -19.42 -4.35 12.16
N GLY A 98 -20.04 -4.10 11.02
CA GLY A 98 -20.01 -4.92 9.82
C GLY A 98 -19.17 -4.26 8.73
N LEU A 99 -18.81 -5.03 7.72
CA LEU A 99 -18.03 -4.58 6.58
C LEU A 99 -18.86 -4.74 5.32
N GLY A 100 -18.95 -3.67 4.53
CA GLY A 100 -19.49 -3.67 3.18
C GLY A 100 -18.39 -3.58 2.15
N ASN A 101 -18.72 -3.90 0.90
CA ASN A 101 -17.83 -3.70 -0.23
C ASN A 101 -18.59 -3.22 -1.47
N GLN A 102 -17.83 -2.67 -2.41
CA GLN A 102 -18.23 -2.47 -3.79
C GLN A 102 -17.00 -2.38 -4.68
N LYS A 103 -17.17 -2.59 -5.98
CA LYS A 103 -16.13 -2.30 -6.96
C LYS A 103 -15.89 -0.79 -7.05
N TYR A 104 -14.65 -0.38 -7.30
CA TYR A 104 -14.27 1.03 -7.25
C TYR A 104 -15.07 1.90 -8.24
N PHE A 105 -15.13 1.50 -9.51
CA PHE A 105 -15.84 2.22 -10.57
C PHE A 105 -17.29 1.74 -10.81
N ASP A 106 -17.78 0.75 -10.05
CA ASP A 106 -19.15 0.25 -10.17
C ASP A 106 -19.78 0.01 -8.77
N PRO A 107 -20.60 0.96 -8.26
CA PRO A 107 -21.22 0.85 -6.94
C PRO A 107 -22.32 -0.23 -6.83
N ASN A 108 -22.74 -0.80 -7.96
CA ASN A 108 -23.72 -1.88 -8.02
C ASN A 108 -23.05 -3.26 -7.99
N ALA A 109 -21.79 -3.36 -8.40
CA ALA A 109 -21.00 -4.58 -8.30
C ALA A 109 -20.47 -4.78 -6.87
N ARG A 110 -20.92 -5.86 -6.21
CA ARG A 110 -20.51 -6.24 -4.85
C ARG A 110 -20.20 -7.72 -4.79
N SER A 111 -19.26 -8.09 -3.94
CA SER A 111 -19.03 -9.48 -3.55
C SER A 111 -19.93 -9.86 -2.38
N ALA A 112 -20.54 -11.05 -2.45
CA ALA A 112 -21.36 -11.58 -1.37
C ALA A 112 -20.50 -11.92 -0.13
N ASP A 113 -19.31 -12.47 -0.33
CA ASP A 113 -18.29 -12.64 0.70
C ASP A 113 -17.11 -11.70 0.43
N LEU A 114 -16.71 -10.92 1.44
CA LEU A 114 -15.51 -10.09 1.39
C LEU A 114 -14.26 -10.91 1.09
N ALA A 115 -14.21 -12.17 1.53
CA ALA A 115 -13.08 -13.05 1.27
C ALA A 115 -12.90 -13.40 -0.22
N ASP A 116 -13.98 -13.37 -1.00
CA ASP A 116 -13.96 -13.70 -2.42
C ASP A 116 -13.39 -12.55 -3.28
N ILE A 117 -13.26 -11.34 -2.73
CA ILE A 117 -12.64 -10.21 -3.43
C ILE A 117 -11.23 -10.58 -3.92
N LEU A 118 -10.46 -11.36 -3.14
CA LEU A 118 -9.11 -11.78 -3.54
C LEU A 118 -9.08 -12.75 -4.73
N SER A 119 -10.18 -13.44 -5.03
CA SER A 119 -10.27 -14.30 -6.22
C SER A 119 -10.36 -13.49 -7.52
N MET A 120 -10.79 -12.23 -7.42
CA MET A 120 -10.97 -11.28 -8.53
C MET A 120 -9.70 -10.49 -8.88
N GLY A 121 -8.59 -10.81 -8.22
CA GLY A 121 -7.30 -10.19 -8.50
C GLY A 121 -6.75 -10.52 -9.89
N ILE A 122 -5.81 -9.71 -10.33
CA ILE A 122 -5.13 -9.82 -11.64
C ILE A 122 -3.64 -10.08 -11.46
N THR A 123 -2.95 -10.44 -12.54
CA THR A 123 -1.50 -10.69 -12.49
C THR A 123 -0.72 -9.39 -12.25
N HIS A 124 0.52 -9.52 -11.78
CA HIS A 124 1.38 -8.37 -11.54
C HIS A 124 1.57 -7.45 -12.78
N PRO A 125 1.84 -7.94 -14.01
CA PRO A 125 1.95 -7.07 -15.17
C PRO A 125 0.67 -6.29 -15.49
N GLU A 126 -0.49 -6.95 -15.40
CA GLU A 126 -1.78 -6.28 -15.59
C GLU A 126 -2.02 -5.23 -14.50
N PHE A 127 -1.60 -5.52 -13.27
CA PHE A 127 -1.71 -4.62 -12.13
C PHE A 127 -0.85 -3.37 -12.29
N MET A 128 0.39 -3.50 -12.78
CA MET A 128 1.23 -2.32 -13.03
C MET A 128 0.65 -1.45 -14.15
N ASN A 129 0.19 -2.07 -15.25
CA ASN A 129 -0.47 -1.34 -16.33
C ASN A 129 -1.76 -0.63 -15.83
N TYR A 130 -2.53 -1.28 -14.96
CA TYR A 130 -3.69 -0.66 -14.34
C TYR A 130 -3.32 0.59 -13.54
N LEU A 131 -2.29 0.51 -12.69
CA LEU A 131 -1.85 1.62 -11.87
C LEU A 131 -1.36 2.81 -12.69
N GLU A 132 -0.61 2.56 -13.78
CA GLU A 132 -0.18 3.62 -14.70
C GLU A 132 -1.38 4.37 -15.29
N GLN A 133 -2.39 3.64 -15.75
CA GLN A 133 -3.63 4.23 -16.28
C GLN A 133 -4.43 4.95 -15.18
N LEU A 134 -4.53 4.40 -13.97
CA LEU A 134 -5.22 5.03 -12.84
C LEU A 134 -4.58 6.38 -12.49
N GLN A 135 -3.25 6.44 -12.44
CA GLN A 135 -2.50 7.65 -12.12
C GLN A 135 -2.67 8.75 -13.17
N TYR A 136 -2.81 8.37 -14.45
CA TYR A 136 -3.04 9.34 -15.53
C TYR A 136 -4.30 10.19 -15.30
N TYR A 137 -5.37 9.60 -14.76
CA TYR A 137 -6.64 10.30 -14.53
C TYR A 137 -6.76 10.99 -13.15
N ARG A 138 -5.82 10.76 -12.23
CA ARG A 138 -5.87 11.42 -10.91
C ARG A 138 -5.35 12.86 -11.00
N SER A 139 -6.00 13.75 -10.26
CA SER A 139 -5.58 15.14 -10.14
C SER A 139 -4.18 15.22 -9.51
N ALA A 140 -3.28 15.97 -10.15
CA ALA A 140 -1.98 16.29 -9.57
C ALA A 140 -2.21 17.21 -8.36
N ASP A 141 -2.11 16.65 -7.15
CA ASP A 141 -2.44 17.39 -5.95
C ASP A 141 -1.43 18.54 -5.72
N GLY A 142 -1.92 19.79 -5.70
CA GLY A 142 -1.13 21.01 -5.46
C GLY A 142 -0.52 21.14 -4.06
N ARG A 143 -0.45 20.05 -3.28
CA ARG A 143 0.18 19.98 -1.95
C ARG A 143 1.19 18.83 -1.80
N GLY A 144 1.51 18.13 -2.89
CA GLY A 144 2.66 17.22 -2.96
C GLY A 144 3.52 17.63 -4.15
N GLY A 145 4.73 18.14 -3.90
CA GLY A 145 5.69 18.43 -4.97
C GLY A 145 5.81 17.22 -5.91
N GLY A 146 5.64 17.46 -7.21
CA GLY A 146 5.43 16.47 -8.27
C GLY A 146 6.36 15.26 -8.22
N GLY A 147 5.93 14.22 -7.52
CA GLY A 147 6.53 12.90 -7.56
C GLY A 147 5.55 11.97 -8.26
N HIS A 148 5.87 11.61 -9.50
CA HIS A 148 5.22 10.49 -10.18
C HIS A 148 5.51 9.23 -9.35
N VAL A 149 4.47 8.58 -8.81
CA VAL A 149 4.63 7.36 -8.00
C VAL A 149 4.70 6.18 -8.96
N SER A 150 5.92 5.87 -9.38
CA SER A 150 6.09 4.80 -10.36
C SER A 150 5.76 3.43 -9.73
N PRO A 151 5.24 2.48 -10.51
CA PRO A 151 5.21 1.04 -10.22
C PRO A 151 6.33 0.51 -9.32
N GLU A 152 7.57 0.93 -9.59
CA GLU A 152 8.78 0.48 -8.89
C GLU A 152 8.88 0.98 -7.45
N SER A 153 8.25 2.11 -7.13
CA SER A 153 8.21 2.65 -5.76
C SER A 153 7.29 1.86 -4.82
N MET A 154 6.40 1.03 -5.39
CA MET A 154 5.50 0.13 -4.66
C MET A 154 6.10 -1.26 -4.43
N LEU A 155 7.32 -1.51 -4.95
CA LEU A 155 8.00 -2.79 -4.75
C LEU A 155 8.37 -2.98 -3.29
N THR A 156 8.04 -4.15 -2.76
CA THR A 156 8.34 -4.56 -1.38
C THR A 156 9.40 -5.65 -1.41
N VAL A 157 10.40 -5.52 -0.55
CA VAL A 157 11.39 -6.57 -0.27
C VAL A 157 10.87 -7.39 0.89
N LEU A 158 10.77 -8.70 0.69
CA LEU A 158 10.31 -9.66 1.71
C LEU A 158 11.50 -10.50 2.19
N GLY A 159 11.76 -10.48 3.49
CA GLY A 159 12.70 -11.41 4.13
C GLY A 159 12.01 -12.74 4.38
N VAL A 160 12.51 -13.83 3.79
CA VAL A 160 11.95 -15.18 3.97
C VAL A 160 13.00 -16.08 4.62
N SER A 161 12.64 -16.71 5.75
CA SER A 161 13.50 -17.68 6.42
C SER A 161 13.65 -18.98 5.62
N PRO A 162 14.65 -19.84 5.92
CA PRO A 162 14.78 -21.15 5.29
C PRO A 162 13.55 -22.06 5.45
N SER A 163 12.73 -21.81 6.48
CA SER A 163 11.47 -22.53 6.72
C SER A 163 10.28 -21.99 5.92
N GLY A 164 10.49 -20.98 5.07
CA GLY A 164 9.44 -20.33 4.28
C GLY A 164 8.63 -19.27 5.05
N LYS A 165 8.95 -19.00 6.31
CA LYS A 165 8.27 -17.94 7.10
C LYS A 165 8.78 -16.55 6.71
N LEU A 166 7.85 -15.61 6.54
CA LEU A 166 8.16 -14.18 6.43
C LEU A 166 8.75 -13.67 7.76
N VAL A 167 9.93 -13.04 7.71
CA VAL A 167 10.65 -12.51 8.87
C VAL A 167 10.72 -10.98 8.90
N GLY A 168 10.34 -10.32 7.80
CA GLY A 168 10.28 -8.88 7.71
C GLY A 168 9.89 -8.42 6.31
N SER A 169 9.47 -7.16 6.20
CA SER A 169 9.16 -6.49 4.94
C SER A 169 9.56 -5.03 5.00
N LEU A 170 10.04 -4.50 3.89
CA LEU A 170 10.37 -3.07 3.74
C LEU A 170 10.18 -2.65 2.27
N SER A 171 10.04 -1.35 2.01
CA SER A 171 9.97 -0.87 0.63
C SER A 171 11.33 -1.07 -0.07
N LEU A 172 11.32 -1.26 -1.39
CA LEU A 172 12.56 -1.35 -2.16
C LEU A 172 13.44 -0.10 -1.99
N GLU A 173 12.83 1.07 -1.80
CA GLU A 173 13.55 2.30 -1.48
C GLU A 173 14.28 2.21 -0.14
N GLN A 174 13.58 1.79 0.92
CA GLN A 174 14.20 1.56 2.24
C GLN A 174 15.35 0.55 2.13
N TYR A 175 15.17 -0.51 1.36
CA TYR A 175 16.22 -1.53 1.18
C TYR A 175 17.46 -0.95 0.50
N LYS A 176 17.26 -0.13 -0.54
CA LYS A 176 18.36 0.56 -1.22
C LYS A 176 19.14 1.47 -0.28
N HIS A 177 18.49 2.06 0.73
CA HIS A 177 19.19 2.84 1.75
C HIS A 177 20.04 1.97 2.68
N GLU A 178 19.55 0.80 3.07
CA GLU A 178 20.29 -0.16 3.91
C GLU A 178 21.48 -0.79 3.19
N LEU A 179 21.41 -0.95 1.87
CA LEU A 179 22.51 -1.47 1.04
C LEU A 179 23.69 -0.49 0.89
N LYS A 180 23.54 0.78 1.29
CA LYS A 180 24.65 1.74 1.19
C LYS A 180 25.74 1.33 2.19
N PRO A 181 26.98 1.06 1.73
CA PRO A 181 28.06 0.73 2.64
C PRO A 181 28.25 1.89 3.64
N ALA A 182 28.49 1.54 4.91
CA ALA A 182 28.78 2.51 5.94
C ALA A 182 29.92 3.43 5.45
N PRO A 183 29.83 4.76 5.67
CA PRO A 183 30.93 5.65 5.31
C PRO A 183 32.22 5.14 5.98
N PRO A 184 33.35 5.14 5.25
CA PRO A 184 34.60 4.66 5.80
C PRO A 184 34.89 5.41 7.10
N ALA A 185 35.31 4.67 8.13
CA ALA A 185 35.65 5.26 9.42
C ALA A 185 36.63 6.42 9.20
N PRO A 186 36.47 7.56 9.90
CA PRO A 186 37.40 8.67 9.78
C PRO A 186 38.82 8.15 10.02
N ARG A 187 39.72 8.44 9.07
CA ARG A 187 41.14 8.08 9.24
C ARG A 187 41.67 8.83 10.45
N ASN A 188 41.93 8.12 11.54
CA ASN A 188 42.76 8.65 12.60
C ASN A 188 44.15 8.87 12.01
N SER A 189 44.49 10.14 11.76
CA SER A 189 45.86 10.56 11.47
C SER A 189 46.74 10.05 12.61
N PRO A 190 47.80 9.27 12.36
CA PRO A 190 48.77 8.96 13.40
C PRO A 190 49.34 10.28 13.92
N ASN A 191 49.18 10.52 15.22
CA ASN A 191 49.83 11.62 15.91
C ASN A 191 51.31 11.67 15.52
N SER A 192 51.76 12.87 15.19
CA SER A 192 53.14 13.21 14.87
C SER A 192 54.13 12.59 15.84
N SER A 193 55.19 12.00 15.27
CA SER A 193 56.30 11.36 15.97
C SER A 193 56.91 12.25 17.07
N PRO A 194 57.44 11.67 18.17
CA PRO A 194 58.09 12.43 19.22
C PRO A 194 59.37 13.09 18.70
N SER A 195 59.52 14.38 19.00
CA SER A 195 60.73 15.15 18.70
C SER A 195 61.92 14.64 19.54
N LEU A 196 62.94 14.11 18.85
CA LEU A 196 64.24 13.87 19.44
C LEU A 196 64.90 15.23 19.74
N ARG A 197 65.01 15.57 21.04
CA ARG A 197 65.84 16.71 21.48
C ARG A 197 67.32 16.37 21.26
N PRO A 198 68.14 17.29 20.72
CA PRO A 198 69.59 17.12 20.70
C PRO A 198 70.15 17.17 22.13
N ARG A 199 71.05 16.23 22.47
CA ARG A 199 71.91 16.36 23.65
C ARG A 199 72.90 17.49 23.42
N GLY A 200 73.03 18.38 24.40
CA GLY A 200 73.90 19.54 24.34
C GLY A 200 75.39 19.21 24.24
N MET A 201 76.12 20.16 23.67
CA MET A 201 77.41 20.64 24.14
C MET A 201 77.29 22.17 24.27
#